data_AF-A0A0Q7X6H5-F1
#
_entry.id   AF-A0A0Q7X6H5-F1
#
_cell.length_a   1.000
_cell.length_b   1.000
_cell.length_c   1.000
_cell.angle_alpha   90.00
_cell.angle_beta   90.00
_cell.angle_gamma   90.00
#
_symmetry.space_group_name_H-M   'P 1'
#
loop_
_entity.id
_entity.type
_entity.pdbx_description
1 polymer ?
#
loop_
_entity_poly.entity_id
_entity_poly.type
_entity_poly.pdbx_seq_one_letter_code
_entity_poly.pdbx_strand_id
1 'polypeptide(L)'
;MRILTILALCGAFSAQAADVKDFGCTADGKLQRPGASLCLPAKTLTLDYQPKTRAVNIVINGRPHTVERIDKNYGPELIGMAKYIRFLPMELQPYLSRNVVLFNSVVRSSGGEGMGQCGSGAEKYLNAVSISGTKVKVLGKVHVGSCYEPIEPDGEAGNETDFSAYSVQDGKLAIKFLYYQGLMDPIGVLSKDFQRLEFPQTD
;
A
#
# COMPACT_ATOMS: atom_id res chain seq x y z
N MET A 1 32.46 -11.89 49.56
CA MET A 1 32.78 -11.43 48.20
C MET A 1 31.85 -12.18 47.24
N ARG A 2 30.79 -11.51 46.74
CA ARG A 2 29.72 -12.13 45.93
C ARG A 2 30.02 -11.86 44.45
N ILE A 3 30.20 -12.91 43.65
CA ILE A 3 30.25 -12.81 42.19
C ILE A 3 28.85 -13.11 41.68
N LEU A 4 28.21 -12.10 41.09
CA LEU A 4 26.89 -12.18 40.48
C LEU A 4 27.08 -12.55 39.00
N THR A 5 26.70 -13.75 38.61
CA THR A 5 26.71 -14.19 37.22
C THR A 5 25.41 -13.73 36.55
N ILE A 6 25.49 -12.80 35.60
CA ILE A 6 24.35 -12.38 34.78
C ILE A 6 24.22 -13.36 33.61
N LEU A 7 23.19 -14.21 33.65
CA LEU A 7 22.77 -15.02 32.51
C LEU A 7 22.06 -14.09 31.50
N ALA A 8 22.70 -13.85 30.37
CA ALA A 8 22.07 -13.20 29.22
C ALA A 8 21.13 -14.21 28.53
N LEU A 9 19.82 -13.96 28.61
CA LEU A 9 18.81 -14.65 27.82
C LEU A 9 18.94 -14.21 26.36
N CYS A 10 19.64 -15.01 25.55
CA CYS A 10 19.51 -14.95 24.09
C CYS A 10 18.08 -15.38 23.71
N GLY A 11 17.22 -14.42 23.44
CA GLY A 11 15.94 -14.65 22.78
C GLY A 11 16.19 -15.04 21.32
N ALA A 12 16.11 -16.33 21.03
CA ALA A 12 16.09 -16.85 19.67
C ALA A 12 14.78 -16.41 19.00
N PHE A 13 14.86 -15.46 18.07
CA PHE A 13 13.78 -15.18 17.13
C PHE A 13 13.71 -16.35 16.14
N SER A 14 12.73 -17.21 16.31
CA SER A 14 12.36 -18.20 15.30
C SER A 14 11.72 -17.47 14.12
N ALA A 15 12.53 -17.21 13.09
CA ALA A 15 12.03 -16.87 11.77
C ALA A 15 11.33 -18.10 11.20
N GLN A 16 10.00 -18.09 11.18
CA GLN A 16 9.23 -19.02 10.36
C GLN A 16 9.05 -18.38 8.98
N ALA A 17 9.91 -18.80 8.04
CA ALA A 17 9.65 -18.70 6.62
C ALA A 17 8.88 -19.95 6.19
N ALA A 18 7.67 -19.76 5.67
CA ALA A 18 6.94 -20.76 4.91
C ALA A 18 5.93 -20.06 3.98
N ASP A 19 6.39 -19.74 2.78
CA ASP A 19 5.71 -19.82 1.48
C ASP A 19 4.17 -19.74 1.43
N VAL A 20 3.59 -18.66 1.96
CA VAL A 20 2.26 -18.17 1.58
C VAL A 20 2.36 -16.66 1.43
N LYS A 21 2.15 -16.12 0.22
CA LYS A 21 2.00 -14.68 -0.02
C LYS A 21 0.65 -14.15 0.51
N ASP A 22 0.22 -14.62 1.68
CA ASP A 22 -0.92 -14.06 2.41
C ASP A 22 -0.39 -13.01 3.38
N PHE A 23 -0.27 -11.78 2.87
CA PHE A 23 0.06 -10.63 3.70
C PHE A 23 -1.22 -10.15 4.39
N GLY A 24 -1.48 -10.67 5.58
CA GLY A 24 -2.63 -10.29 6.39
C GLY A 24 -2.61 -10.92 7.78
N CYS A 25 -3.22 -10.24 8.73
CA CYS A 25 -3.50 -10.80 10.05
C CYS A 25 -4.83 -11.55 10.01
N THR A 26 -4.91 -12.70 10.66
CA THR A 26 -6.18 -13.27 11.12
C THR A 26 -6.69 -12.48 12.31
N ALA A 27 -7.12 -11.24 12.10
CA ALA A 27 -7.97 -10.58 13.08
C ALA A 27 -9.28 -11.37 13.14
N ASP A 28 -9.57 -11.99 14.28
CA ASP A 28 -10.81 -12.71 14.57
C ASP A 28 -11.00 -14.07 13.85
N GLY A 29 -9.91 -14.72 13.42
CA GLY A 29 -9.97 -16.08 12.85
C GLY A 29 -10.62 -16.20 11.48
N LYS A 30 -10.92 -15.06 10.82
CA LYS A 30 -11.37 -15.01 9.43
C LYS A 30 -10.17 -14.70 8.53
N LEU A 31 -10.00 -15.49 7.47
CA LEU A 31 -9.02 -15.21 6.42
C LEU A 31 -9.39 -13.86 5.79
N GLN A 32 -8.49 -12.88 5.88
CA GLN A 32 -8.67 -11.59 5.22
C GLN A 32 -8.08 -11.66 3.81
N ARG A 33 -8.65 -10.89 2.88
CA ARG A 33 -8.08 -10.73 1.54
C ARG A 33 -6.63 -10.22 1.64
N PRO A 34 -5.71 -10.63 0.75
CA PRO A 34 -4.32 -10.17 0.80
C PRO A 34 -4.22 -8.64 0.79
N GLY A 35 -3.38 -8.11 1.68
CA GLY A 35 -3.18 -6.67 1.85
C GLY A 35 -4.35 -5.92 2.50
N ALA A 36 -5.39 -6.60 2.98
CA ALA A 36 -6.43 -5.92 3.78
C ALA A 36 -5.99 -5.59 5.19
N SER A 37 -4.91 -6.18 5.71
CA SER A 37 -4.41 -5.86 7.04
C SER A 37 -2.89 -5.83 7.16
N LEU A 38 -2.43 -5.08 8.17
CA LEU A 38 -1.06 -5.06 8.62
C LEU A 38 -1.00 -5.35 10.13
N CYS A 39 -0.16 -6.30 10.49
CA CYS A 39 0.12 -6.70 11.86
C CYS A 39 1.30 -5.88 12.37
N LEU A 40 1.03 -4.87 13.20
CA LEU A 40 2.08 -4.17 13.92
C LEU A 40 2.14 -4.69 15.37
N PRO A 41 3.31 -4.69 16.04
CA PRO A 41 3.47 -5.29 17.36
C PRO A 41 2.45 -4.84 18.43
N ALA A 42 1.88 -3.63 18.31
CA ALA A 42 0.94 -3.07 19.28
C ALA A 42 -0.43 -2.69 18.70
N LYS A 43 -0.65 -2.91 17.40
CA LYS A 43 -1.91 -2.54 16.74
C LYS A 43 -2.12 -3.35 15.47
N THR A 44 -3.37 -3.69 15.21
CA THR A 44 -3.79 -4.22 13.92
C THR A 44 -4.41 -3.10 13.11
N LEU A 45 -3.98 -2.98 11.87
CA LEU A 45 -4.55 -2.08 10.89
C LEU A 45 -5.34 -2.89 9.88
N THR A 46 -6.54 -2.43 9.55
CA THR A 46 -7.34 -2.99 8.46
C THR A 46 -7.69 -1.89 7.46
N LEU A 47 -7.59 -2.17 6.17
CA LEU A 47 -8.02 -1.30 5.09
C LEU A 47 -9.36 -1.77 4.55
N ASP A 48 -10.38 -0.97 4.79
CA ASP A 48 -11.77 -1.23 4.43
C ASP A 48 -12.22 -0.26 3.33
N TYR A 49 -12.69 -0.80 2.22
CA TYR A 49 -13.39 -0.04 1.19
C TYR A 49 -14.88 -0.35 1.27
N GLN A 50 -15.70 0.69 1.43
CA GLN A 50 -17.15 0.56 1.55
C GLN A 50 -17.82 1.00 0.25
N PRO A 51 -18.27 0.09 -0.64
CA PRO A 51 -18.78 0.47 -1.97
C PRO A 51 -20.01 1.40 -1.91
N LYS A 52 -20.86 1.26 -0.90
CA LYS A 52 -22.07 2.08 -0.74
C LYS A 52 -21.75 3.56 -0.46
N THR A 53 -20.77 3.82 0.38
CA THR A 53 -20.36 5.18 0.81
C THR A 53 -19.13 5.67 0.06
N ARG A 54 -18.47 4.79 -0.69
CA ARG A 54 -17.20 4.99 -1.41
C ARG A 54 -16.11 5.57 -0.52
N ALA A 55 -16.12 5.17 0.74
CA ALA A 55 -15.12 5.56 1.72
C ALA A 55 -14.02 4.49 1.78
N VAL A 56 -12.77 4.93 1.70
CA VAL A 56 -11.60 4.14 2.10
C VAL A 56 -11.29 4.50 3.54
N ASN A 57 -11.32 3.48 4.40
CA ASN A 57 -11.08 3.63 5.83
C ASN A 57 -9.86 2.81 6.24
N ILE A 58 -9.00 3.40 7.06
CA ILE A 58 -8.05 2.65 7.88
C ILE A 58 -8.68 2.45 9.25
N VAL A 59 -8.88 1.19 9.63
CA VAL A 59 -9.37 0.79 10.94
C VAL A 59 -8.17 0.50 11.84
N ILE A 60 -8.05 1.24 12.93
CA ILE A 60 -6.98 1.07 13.92
C ILE A 60 -7.61 0.57 15.21
N ASN A 61 -7.30 -0.65 15.63
CA ASN A 61 -7.87 -1.27 16.84
C ASN A 61 -9.41 -1.13 16.89
N GLY A 62 -10.08 -1.42 15.76
CA GLY A 62 -11.53 -1.34 15.63
C GLY A 62 -12.12 0.06 15.40
N ARG A 63 -11.31 1.13 15.40
CA ARG A 63 -11.79 2.50 15.15
C ARG A 63 -11.55 2.91 13.69
N PRO A 64 -12.60 3.22 12.91
CA PRO A 64 -12.43 3.60 11.51
C PRO A 64 -11.98 5.06 11.37
N HIS A 65 -11.05 5.29 10.44
CA HIS A 65 -10.61 6.62 10.02
C HIS A 65 -10.68 6.71 8.50
N THR A 66 -11.56 7.57 7.98
CA THR A 66 -11.66 7.80 6.53
C THR A 66 -10.44 8.54 6.02
N VAL A 67 -9.73 7.94 5.06
CA VAL A 67 -8.55 8.52 4.39
C VAL A 67 -8.87 9.04 3.00
N GLU A 68 -9.90 8.50 2.35
CA GLU A 68 -10.34 8.93 1.03
C GLU A 68 -11.85 8.74 0.89
N ARG A 69 -12.51 9.66 0.18
CA ARG A 69 -13.87 9.49 -0.34
C ARG A 69 -13.83 9.63 -1.85
N ILE A 70 -14.29 8.59 -2.54
CA ILE A 70 -14.27 8.52 -4.01
C ILE A 70 -15.64 8.97 -4.52
N ASP A 71 -15.63 9.86 -5.51
CA ASP A 71 -16.86 10.36 -6.13
C ASP A 71 -17.69 9.23 -6.74
N LYS A 72 -19.02 9.42 -6.77
CA LYS A 72 -19.98 8.36 -7.17
C LYS A 72 -19.62 7.68 -8.49
N ASN A 73 -19.19 8.48 -9.46
CA ASN A 73 -18.97 8.03 -10.83
C ASN A 73 -17.58 7.45 -11.06
N TYR A 74 -16.73 7.44 -10.03
CA TYR A 74 -15.32 7.07 -10.10
C TYR A 74 -14.99 5.86 -9.21
N GLY A 75 -16.01 5.21 -8.65
CA GLY A 75 -15.84 4.06 -7.76
C GLY A 75 -15.09 2.89 -8.43
N PRO A 76 -14.08 2.30 -7.78
CA PRO A 76 -13.32 1.19 -8.34
C PRO A 76 -14.13 -0.12 -8.43
N GLU A 77 -15.24 -0.23 -7.72
CA GLU A 77 -16.21 -1.33 -7.85
C GLU A 77 -16.83 -1.38 -9.26
N LEU A 78 -16.93 -0.24 -9.94
CA LEU A 78 -17.53 -0.12 -11.28
C LEU A 78 -16.66 -0.75 -12.38
N ILE A 79 -15.39 -1.03 -12.07
CA ILE A 79 -14.40 -1.61 -12.98
C ILE A 79 -13.75 -2.88 -12.41
N GLY A 80 -14.32 -3.44 -11.34
CA GLY A 80 -13.80 -4.66 -10.71
C GLY A 80 -12.43 -4.52 -10.05
N MET A 81 -12.00 -3.30 -9.72
CA MET A 81 -10.67 -3.01 -9.17
C MET A 81 -10.65 -2.69 -7.67
N ALA A 82 -11.79 -2.75 -6.97
CA ALA A 82 -11.86 -2.45 -5.52
C ALA A 82 -10.82 -3.23 -4.67
N LYS A 83 -10.47 -4.44 -5.11
CA LYS A 83 -9.44 -5.30 -4.53
C LYS A 83 -8.01 -4.72 -4.50
N TYR A 84 -7.72 -3.73 -5.36
CA TYR A 84 -6.44 -2.99 -5.38
C TYR A 84 -6.32 -1.94 -4.28
N ILE A 85 -7.42 -1.65 -3.57
CA ILE A 85 -7.34 -0.88 -2.34
C ILE A 85 -6.77 -1.81 -1.26
N ARG A 86 -5.45 -1.77 -1.07
CA ARG A 86 -4.69 -2.70 -0.21
C ARG A 86 -3.42 -2.08 0.35
N PHE A 87 -3.01 -2.46 1.55
CA PHE A 87 -1.69 -2.15 2.08
C PHE A 87 -0.59 -2.80 1.24
N LEU A 88 0.59 -2.19 1.23
CA LEU A 88 1.79 -2.88 0.77
C LEU A 88 2.21 -3.94 1.81
N PRO A 89 2.80 -5.07 1.39
CA PRO A 89 3.41 -6.08 2.28
C PRO A 89 4.38 -5.47 3.28
N MET A 90 4.60 -6.14 4.43
CA MET A 90 5.44 -5.62 5.53
C MET A 90 6.87 -5.27 5.08
N GLU A 91 7.44 -6.07 4.18
CA GLU A 91 8.75 -5.86 3.58
C GLU A 91 8.84 -4.59 2.71
N LEU A 92 7.69 -4.08 2.25
CA LEU A 92 7.53 -2.85 1.47
C LEU A 92 7.00 -1.68 2.33
N GLN A 93 7.14 -1.75 3.64
CA GLN A 93 6.74 -0.69 4.60
C GLN A 93 7.96 -0.02 5.27
N PRO A 94 8.86 0.65 4.53
CA PRO A 94 10.12 1.15 5.08
C PRO A 94 9.96 2.29 6.10
N TYR A 95 8.78 2.90 6.20
CA TYR A 95 8.52 4.07 7.05
C TYR A 95 7.78 3.76 8.35
N LEU A 96 7.63 2.47 8.72
CA LEU A 96 6.92 2.05 9.95
C LEU A 96 7.53 2.64 11.22
N SER A 97 8.86 2.77 11.29
CA SER A 97 9.55 3.39 12.43
C SER A 97 9.14 4.85 12.67
N ARG A 98 8.65 5.53 11.61
CA ARG A 98 8.10 6.89 11.66
C ARG A 98 6.58 6.90 11.84
N ASN A 99 5.97 5.75 12.14
CA ASN A 99 4.52 5.56 12.19
C ASN A 99 3.82 5.98 10.88
N VAL A 100 4.44 5.67 9.73
CA VAL A 100 3.85 5.89 8.41
C VAL A 100 3.62 4.54 7.75
N VAL A 101 2.40 4.35 7.22
CA VAL A 101 2.02 3.17 6.45
C VAL A 101 1.70 3.54 5.01
N LEU A 102 2.00 2.62 4.11
CA LEU A 102 1.80 2.76 2.67
C LEU A 102 0.68 1.83 2.21
N PHE A 103 -0.20 2.33 1.35
CA PHE A 103 -1.25 1.52 0.73
C PHE A 103 -1.56 2.02 -0.68
N ASN A 104 -1.97 1.10 -1.54
CA ASN A 104 -2.47 1.45 -2.86
C ASN A 104 -3.96 1.79 -2.78
N SER A 105 -4.39 2.85 -3.46
CA SER A 105 -5.79 3.11 -3.77
C SER A 105 -5.99 3.19 -5.27
N VAL A 106 -7.24 3.05 -5.70
CA VAL A 106 -7.59 3.05 -7.11
C VAL A 106 -8.94 3.74 -7.29
N VAL A 107 -9.06 4.47 -8.39
CA VAL A 107 -10.33 5.04 -8.86
C VAL A 107 -10.49 4.69 -10.34
N ARG A 108 -11.73 4.71 -10.83
CA ARG A 108 -12.00 4.63 -12.26
C ARG A 108 -11.47 5.90 -12.95
N SER A 109 -10.89 5.77 -14.12
CA SER A 109 -10.26 6.91 -14.82
C SER A 109 -11.26 7.96 -15.31
N SER A 110 -12.46 7.55 -15.72
CA SER A 110 -13.54 8.46 -16.13
C SER A 110 -14.75 8.34 -15.21
N GLY A 111 -15.66 9.32 -15.27
CA GLY A 111 -16.98 9.24 -14.64
C GLY A 111 -17.97 8.40 -15.46
N GLY A 112 -18.80 7.59 -14.82
CA GLY A 112 -19.84 6.79 -15.48
C GLY A 112 -20.34 5.62 -14.64
N GLU A 113 -21.31 4.86 -15.16
CA GLU A 113 -21.95 3.74 -14.46
C GLU A 113 -21.72 2.36 -15.15
N GLY A 114 -20.92 2.31 -16.22
CA GLY A 114 -20.74 1.13 -17.07
C GLY A 114 -19.42 0.36 -16.89
N MET A 115 -19.45 -0.94 -17.23
CA MET A 115 -18.29 -1.85 -17.25
C MET A 115 -17.46 -1.62 -18.52
N GLY A 116 -16.28 -1.03 -18.36
CA GLY A 116 -15.15 -0.95 -19.31
C GLY A 116 -15.37 -1.17 -20.81
N GLN A 117 -15.37 -0.08 -21.59
CA GLN A 117 -14.66 -0.03 -22.88
C GLN A 117 -13.72 1.19 -22.88
N CYS A 118 -12.66 1.15 -23.72
CA CYS A 118 -11.51 2.06 -23.76
C CYS A 118 -11.82 3.48 -23.24
N GLY A 119 -11.06 3.92 -22.21
CA GLY A 119 -11.30 5.18 -21.50
C GLY A 119 -11.98 5.04 -20.12
N SER A 120 -12.16 3.82 -19.63
CA SER A 120 -12.75 3.50 -18.31
C SER A 120 -11.81 2.63 -17.46
N GLY A 121 -10.50 2.83 -17.57
CA GLY A 121 -9.49 2.05 -16.84
C GLY A 121 -9.37 2.46 -15.38
N ALA A 122 -8.19 2.22 -14.81
CA ALA A 122 -7.87 2.54 -13.43
C ALA A 122 -6.79 3.61 -13.34
N GLU A 123 -7.00 4.60 -12.47
CA GLU A 123 -5.92 5.45 -11.94
C GLU A 123 -5.53 4.91 -10.57
N LYS A 124 -4.27 4.51 -10.43
CA LYS A 124 -3.70 3.86 -9.25
C LYS A 124 -2.82 4.85 -8.49
N TYR A 125 -2.95 4.85 -7.17
CA TYR A 125 -2.20 5.77 -6.32
C TYR A 125 -1.52 5.02 -5.18
N LEU A 126 -0.30 5.44 -4.87
CA LEU A 126 0.36 5.10 -3.62
C LEU A 126 0.06 6.18 -2.59
N ASN A 127 -0.50 5.79 -1.46
CA ASN A 127 -0.85 6.69 -0.37
C ASN A 127 0.10 6.47 0.80
N ALA A 128 0.62 7.56 1.37
CA ALA A 128 1.36 7.55 2.62
C ALA A 128 0.52 8.16 3.73
N VAL A 129 0.40 7.44 4.85
CA VAL A 129 -0.49 7.82 5.94
C VAL A 129 0.19 7.71 7.30
N SER A 130 0.11 8.78 8.09
CA SER A 130 0.55 8.77 9.49
C SER A 130 -0.50 8.13 10.40
N ILE A 131 -0.02 7.22 11.25
CA ILE A 131 -0.77 6.47 12.27
C ILE A 131 -0.24 6.73 13.69
N SER A 132 0.48 7.84 13.89
CA SER A 132 1.16 8.19 15.15
C SER A 132 0.24 8.78 16.23
N GLY A 133 -0.91 9.32 15.84
CA GLY A 133 -1.82 10.06 16.72
C GLY A 133 -3.20 9.42 16.86
N THR A 134 -4.11 10.17 17.50
CA THR A 134 -5.53 9.78 17.66
C THR A 134 -6.32 9.89 16.36
N LYS A 135 -5.82 10.63 15.38
CA LYS A 135 -6.39 10.75 14.03
C LYS A 135 -5.34 10.35 13.01
N VAL A 136 -5.79 9.58 12.03
CA VAL A 136 -5.03 9.25 10.84
C VAL A 136 -4.89 10.49 9.96
N LYS A 137 -3.69 10.74 9.42
CA LYS A 137 -3.42 11.88 8.52
C LYS A 137 -2.82 11.37 7.21
N VAL A 138 -3.47 11.69 6.09
CA VAL A 138 -2.87 11.48 4.76
C VAL A 138 -1.71 12.45 4.60
N LEU A 139 -0.52 11.89 4.40
CA LEU A 139 0.70 12.65 4.17
C LEU A 139 0.87 12.96 2.70
N GLY A 140 0.59 12.00 1.81
CA GLY A 140 0.64 12.20 0.38
C GLY A 140 -0.07 11.10 -0.39
N LYS A 141 -0.42 11.41 -1.64
CA LYS A 141 -1.09 10.51 -2.58
C LYS A 141 -0.42 10.70 -3.94
N VAL A 142 0.36 9.72 -4.35
CA VAL A 142 1.22 9.79 -5.54
C VAL A 142 0.64 8.91 -6.64
N HIS A 143 0.59 9.43 -7.86
CA HIS A 143 0.08 8.70 -9.01
C HIS A 143 1.12 7.66 -9.48
N VAL A 144 0.72 6.39 -9.53
CA VAL A 144 1.63 5.26 -9.84
C VAL A 144 1.12 4.36 -10.97
N GLY A 145 -0.05 4.62 -11.53
CA GLY A 145 -0.53 3.89 -12.71
C GLY A 145 -1.71 4.62 -13.31
N SER A 146 -1.73 4.75 -14.63
CA SER A 146 -2.76 5.52 -15.34
C SER A 146 -3.30 4.76 -16.55
N CYS A 147 -4.59 4.95 -16.83
CA CYS A 147 -5.18 4.54 -18.10
C CYS A 147 -4.94 5.58 -19.21
N TYR A 148 -4.70 6.84 -18.85
CA TYR A 148 -4.58 7.95 -19.81
C TYR A 148 -3.15 8.37 -20.08
N GLU A 149 -2.29 8.24 -19.07
CA GLU A 149 -0.89 8.61 -19.15
C GLU A 149 -0.02 7.36 -19.30
N PRO A 150 1.17 7.47 -19.93
CA PRO A 150 2.12 6.37 -20.01
C PRO A 150 2.81 6.16 -18.65
N ILE A 151 2.04 5.67 -17.68
CA ILE A 151 2.46 5.34 -16.31
C ILE A 151 1.98 3.93 -16.01
N GLU A 152 2.89 2.98 -15.97
CA GLU A 152 2.58 1.57 -15.70
C GLU A 152 3.71 0.91 -14.91
N PRO A 153 3.47 0.41 -13.69
CA PRO A 153 4.46 -0.37 -12.94
C PRO A 153 4.81 -1.68 -13.66
N ASP A 154 6.09 -2.05 -13.66
CA ASP A 154 6.57 -3.28 -14.29
C ASP A 154 6.02 -4.53 -13.56
N GLY A 155 5.27 -5.38 -14.26
CA GLY A 155 4.77 -6.64 -13.70
C GLY A 155 3.42 -6.58 -12.97
N GLU A 156 2.69 -5.46 -12.97
CA GLU A 156 1.37 -5.37 -12.30
C GLU A 156 0.21 -5.91 -13.18
N ALA A 157 0.34 -7.13 -13.70
CA ALA A 157 -0.58 -7.74 -14.66
C ALA A 157 -1.84 -8.36 -14.01
N GLY A 158 -2.63 -7.55 -13.28
CA GLY A 158 -3.97 -7.96 -12.86
C GLY A 158 -4.06 -8.79 -11.57
N ASN A 159 -2.93 -9.15 -10.94
CA ASN A 159 -2.88 -9.97 -9.73
C ASN A 159 -2.83 -9.13 -8.43
N GLU A 160 -3.63 -9.54 -7.45
CA GLU A 160 -3.79 -8.86 -6.16
C GLU A 160 -2.60 -8.96 -5.21
N THR A 161 -1.73 -9.94 -5.44
CA THR A 161 -0.54 -10.17 -4.60
C THR A 161 0.75 -9.81 -5.33
N ASP A 162 0.65 -9.25 -6.52
CA ASP A 162 1.81 -8.84 -7.28
C ASP A 162 2.28 -7.47 -6.84
N PHE A 163 3.50 -7.46 -6.30
CA PHE A 163 4.27 -6.29 -5.93
C PHE A 163 5.68 -6.37 -6.53
N SER A 164 5.88 -7.12 -7.61
CA SER A 164 7.19 -7.29 -8.27
C SER A 164 7.80 -5.97 -8.74
N ALA A 165 6.96 -4.99 -9.09
CA ALA A 165 7.38 -3.62 -9.39
C ALA A 165 7.99 -2.87 -8.21
N TYR A 166 7.68 -3.28 -6.97
CA TYR A 166 7.98 -2.53 -5.76
C TYR A 166 9.21 -3.12 -5.05
N SER A 167 10.07 -2.25 -4.56
CA SER A 167 11.25 -2.63 -3.76
C SER A 167 11.55 -1.56 -2.70
N VAL A 168 12.50 -1.84 -1.82
CA VAL A 168 13.05 -0.84 -0.90
C VAL A 168 14.51 -0.58 -1.27
N GLN A 169 14.84 0.68 -1.57
CA GLN A 169 16.19 1.14 -1.91
C GLN A 169 16.57 2.28 -0.97
N ASP A 170 17.72 2.17 -0.30
CA ASP A 170 18.21 3.14 0.68
C ASP A 170 17.18 3.55 1.74
N GLY A 171 16.40 2.57 2.21
CA GLY A 171 15.34 2.78 3.21
C GLY A 171 14.14 3.59 2.70
N LYS A 172 13.98 3.72 1.38
CA LYS A 172 12.82 4.33 0.73
C LYS A 172 12.10 3.32 -0.16
N LEU A 173 10.79 3.51 -0.35
CA LEU A 173 10.07 2.71 -1.32
C LEU A 173 10.46 3.14 -2.73
N ALA A 174 10.81 2.17 -3.58
CA ALA A 174 11.08 2.35 -5.00
C ALA A 174 10.07 1.54 -5.82
N ILE A 175 9.70 2.06 -7.00
CA ILE A 175 8.78 1.43 -7.94
C ILE A 175 9.46 1.43 -9.31
N LYS A 176 9.61 0.26 -9.90
CA LYS A 176 10.03 0.08 -11.28
C LYS A 176 8.82 0.20 -12.21
N PHE A 177 8.98 0.96 -13.28
CA PHE A 177 7.93 1.20 -14.25
C PHE A 177 8.31 0.61 -15.61
N LEU A 178 7.32 0.08 -16.31
CA LEU A 178 7.40 -0.25 -17.73
C LEU A 178 7.40 1.03 -18.57
N TYR A 179 6.52 1.99 -18.21
CA TYR A 179 6.44 3.30 -18.82
C TYR A 179 6.29 4.37 -17.75
N TYR A 180 7.06 5.45 -17.86
CA TYR A 180 6.86 6.66 -17.05
C TYR A 180 7.28 7.91 -17.83
N GLN A 181 6.33 8.65 -18.39
CA GLN A 181 6.55 9.99 -18.98
C GLN A 181 7.77 10.12 -19.91
N GLY A 182 8.03 9.11 -20.75
CA GLY A 182 9.14 9.12 -21.71
C GLY A 182 10.52 8.80 -21.13
N LEU A 183 10.60 8.37 -19.87
CA LEU A 183 11.81 7.82 -19.28
C LEU A 183 12.02 6.38 -19.75
N MET A 184 13.28 6.00 -19.97
CA MET A 184 13.70 4.61 -20.24
C MET A 184 13.98 3.90 -18.91
N ASP A 185 13.46 2.68 -18.76
CA ASP A 185 13.54 1.84 -17.54
C ASP A 185 13.39 2.61 -16.20
N PRO A 186 12.32 3.42 -16.04
CA PRO A 186 12.23 4.34 -14.91
C PRO A 186 12.08 3.62 -13.56
N ILE A 187 12.92 3.99 -12.59
CA ILE A 187 12.75 3.63 -11.18
C ILE A 187 12.42 4.90 -10.39
N GLY A 188 11.18 5.01 -9.93
CA GLY A 188 10.73 6.12 -9.10
C GLY A 188 10.87 5.80 -7.61
N VAL A 189 11.54 6.66 -6.86
CA VAL A 189 11.73 6.52 -5.41
C VAL A 189 10.81 7.51 -4.70
N LEU A 190 10.07 7.07 -3.68
CA LEU A 190 9.16 7.94 -2.94
C LEU A 190 9.95 9.02 -2.18
N SER A 191 9.60 10.28 -2.47
CA SER A 191 10.17 11.47 -1.83
C SER A 191 9.99 11.47 -0.31
N LYS A 192 10.87 12.20 0.40
CA LYS A 192 10.87 12.25 1.87
C LYS A 192 9.61 12.85 2.49
N ASP A 193 8.92 13.73 1.75
CA ASP A 193 7.67 14.38 2.12
C ASP A 193 6.42 13.63 1.61
N PHE A 194 6.64 12.52 0.89
CA PHE A 194 5.63 11.63 0.32
C PHE A 194 4.74 12.26 -0.77
N GLN A 195 5.11 13.41 -1.33
CA GLN A 195 4.26 14.12 -2.30
C GLN A 195 4.47 13.67 -3.75
N ARG A 196 5.60 13.04 -4.05
CA ARG A 196 6.00 12.68 -5.42
C ARG A 196 6.96 11.50 -5.49
N LEU A 197 7.17 10.96 -6.69
CA LEU A 197 8.31 10.11 -7.01
C LEU A 197 9.49 10.97 -7.48
N GLU A 198 10.67 10.61 -7.01
CA GLU A 198 11.96 11.13 -7.46
C GLU A 198 12.60 10.08 -8.38
N PHE A 199 13.03 10.47 -9.56
CA PHE A 199 13.69 9.58 -10.52
C PHE A 199 15.19 9.86 -10.48
N PRO A 200 15.98 9.11 -9.67
CA PRO A 200 17.43 9.25 -9.71
C PRO A 200 17.90 8.90 -11.12
N GLN A 201 18.78 9.74 -11.68
CA GLN A 201 19.42 9.42 -12.95
C GLN A 201 20.30 8.19 -12.73
N THR A 202 20.06 7.13 -13.49
CA THR A 202 21.02 6.05 -13.67
C THR A 202 22.03 6.52 -14.71
N ASP A 203 23.26 6.77 -14.27
CA ASP A 203 24.41 7.04 -15.14
C ASP A 203 24.72 5.85 -16.07
#